data_AF-C2EIE7-F1
#
_entry.id   AF-C2EIE7-F1
#
_cell.length_a   1.000
_cell.length_b   1.000
_cell.length_c   1.000
_cell.angle_alpha   90.00
_cell.angle_beta   90.00
_cell.angle_gamma   90.00
#
_symmetry.space_group_name_H-M   'P 1'
#
loop_
_entity.id
_entity.type
_entity.pdbx_description
1 polymer ?
#
loop_
_entity_poly.entity_id
_entity_poly.type
_entity_poly.pdbx_seq_one_letter_code
_entity_poly.pdbx_strand_id
1 'polypeptide(L)'
;MRRFIDTINKEILVVVEEMDFADNFACKLNSQGVYVVTNEYPSYSSGAFGDIYSAVMDIINSAGKMEYYDYFVQPSKEKLKEVWSRYNHNQKNKPYDEKLARNFYYEDCLSEVLTDDDHDFLQWLTNKNKVFTYITVTDGWDFVDLIEYHPQRKKNKLLADIDYLEKVFFNEWYTLVTEDFRVEKEKFSLNNESELTQYMLNKYHAVEIPEIDIKKVGE
;
A
#
# COMPACT_ATOMS: atom_id res chain seq x y z
N MET A 1 -14.57 -21.60 -11.90
CA MET A 1 -13.83 -22.80 -11.46
C MET A 1 -13.47 -23.62 -12.69
N ARG A 2 -12.22 -24.08 -12.80
CA ARG A 2 -11.71 -24.82 -13.96
C ARG A 2 -11.06 -26.13 -13.50
N ARG A 3 -11.13 -27.18 -14.30
CA ARG A 3 -10.62 -28.52 -13.97
C ARG A 3 -9.47 -28.88 -14.88
N PHE A 4 -8.43 -29.47 -14.32
CA PHE A 4 -7.24 -29.91 -15.04
C PHE A 4 -6.93 -31.35 -14.66
N ILE A 5 -6.39 -32.13 -15.60
CA ILE A 5 -5.86 -33.47 -15.33
C ILE A 5 -4.33 -33.41 -15.30
N ASP A 6 -3.73 -33.71 -14.15
CA ASP A 6 -2.29 -33.93 -14.05
C ASP A 6 -1.94 -35.20 -14.82
N THR A 7 -1.20 -35.05 -15.91
CA THR A 7 -0.91 -36.16 -16.82
C THR A 7 0.13 -37.13 -16.28
N ILE A 8 0.89 -36.75 -15.24
CA ILE A 8 1.90 -37.58 -14.58
C ILE A 8 1.26 -38.34 -13.42
N ASN A 9 0.63 -37.62 -12.49
CA ASN A 9 0.07 -38.20 -11.26
C ASN A 9 -1.34 -38.76 -11.43
N LYS A 10 -1.98 -38.50 -12.58
CA LYS A 10 -3.35 -38.95 -12.92
C LYS A 10 -4.40 -38.48 -11.92
N GLU A 11 -4.21 -37.27 -11.36
CA GLU A 11 -5.18 -36.66 -10.46
C GLU A 11 -5.95 -35.52 -11.17
N ILE A 12 -7.16 -35.25 -10.68
CA ILE A 12 -7.93 -34.07 -11.07
C ILE A 12 -7.58 -32.93 -10.11
N LEU A 13 -7.12 -31.85 -10.71
CA LEU A 13 -6.81 -30.59 -10.09
C LEU A 13 -7.95 -29.61 -10.37
N VAL A 14 -8.37 -28.88 -9.35
CA VAL A 14 -9.43 -27.88 -9.47
C VAL A 14 -8.84 -26.52 -9.14
N VAL A 15 -9.01 -25.58 -10.05
CA VAL A 15 -8.59 -24.19 -9.88
C VAL A 15 -9.85 -23.34 -9.65
N VAL A 16 -9.87 -22.63 -8.55
CA VAL A 16 -10.92 -21.68 -8.17
C VAL A 16 -10.34 -20.28 -8.26
N GLU A 17 -11.05 -19.39 -8.95
CA GLU A 17 -10.72 -17.97 -8.99
C GLU A 17 -11.18 -17.29 -7.70
N GLU A 18 -10.34 -16.43 -7.14
CA GLU A 18 -10.56 -15.72 -5.89
C GLU A 18 -10.97 -14.27 -6.18
N MET A 19 -12.19 -14.10 -6.71
CA MET A 19 -12.71 -12.80 -7.17
C MET A 19 -12.62 -11.70 -6.10
N ASP A 20 -12.83 -12.04 -4.82
CA ASP A 20 -12.83 -11.07 -3.72
C ASP A 20 -11.47 -10.98 -2.99
N PHE A 21 -10.37 -11.50 -3.57
CA PHE A 21 -9.09 -11.57 -2.85
C PHE A 21 -8.54 -10.18 -2.48
N ALA A 22 -8.51 -9.26 -3.44
CA ALA A 22 -8.02 -7.90 -3.24
C ALA A 22 -8.88 -7.15 -2.20
N ASP A 23 -10.21 -7.27 -2.29
CA ASP A 23 -11.15 -6.67 -1.35
C ASP A 23 -10.97 -7.22 0.07
N ASN A 24 -10.87 -8.54 0.22
CA ASN A 24 -10.62 -9.18 1.51
C ASN A 24 -9.27 -8.75 2.10
N PHE A 25 -8.25 -8.58 1.24
CA PHE A 25 -6.94 -8.07 1.65
C PHE A 25 -7.03 -6.60 2.09
N ALA A 26 -7.76 -5.75 1.36
CA ALA A 26 -8.00 -4.35 1.74
C ALA A 26 -8.77 -4.24 3.07
N CYS A 27 -9.80 -5.06 3.29
CA CYS A 27 -10.50 -5.14 4.58
C CYS A 27 -9.54 -5.54 5.72
N LYS A 28 -8.64 -6.49 5.47
CA LYS A 28 -7.63 -6.90 6.44
C LYS A 28 -6.65 -5.76 6.75
N LEU A 29 -6.18 -5.03 5.75
CA LEU A 29 -5.33 -3.85 5.93
C LEU A 29 -6.04 -2.77 6.76
N ASN A 30 -7.30 -2.47 6.43
CA ASN A 30 -8.12 -1.54 7.19
C ASN A 30 -8.25 -1.96 8.67
N SER A 31 -8.47 -3.25 8.94
CA SER A 31 -8.51 -3.78 10.32
C SER A 31 -7.18 -3.66 11.08
N GLN A 32 -6.06 -3.48 10.36
CA GLN A 32 -4.73 -3.27 10.90
C GLN A 32 -4.35 -1.79 10.99
N GLY A 33 -5.26 -0.87 10.66
CA GLY A 33 -5.01 0.58 10.68
C GLY A 33 -4.33 1.11 9.42
N VAL A 34 -4.33 0.35 8.32
CA VAL A 34 -3.87 0.80 7.01
C VAL A 34 -5.10 1.13 6.16
N TYR A 35 -5.28 2.40 5.83
CA TYR A 35 -6.34 2.86 4.97
C TYR A 35 -6.01 2.61 3.50
N VAL A 36 -6.99 2.15 2.73
CA VAL A 36 -6.85 1.79 1.32
C VAL A 36 -7.76 2.67 0.47
N VAL A 37 -7.20 3.37 -0.51
CA VAL A 37 -7.93 4.20 -1.48
C VAL A 37 -7.61 3.69 -2.88
N THR A 38 -8.61 3.56 -3.75
CA THR A 38 -8.42 3.03 -5.11
C THR A 38 -9.24 3.85 -6.10
N ASN A 39 -9.00 3.66 -7.40
CA ASN A 39 -9.87 4.21 -8.46
C ASN A 39 -11.36 3.85 -8.29
N GLU A 40 -11.63 2.64 -7.81
CA GLU A 40 -12.99 2.11 -7.63
C GLU A 40 -13.67 2.71 -6.39
N TYR A 41 -12.88 3.03 -5.37
CA TYR A 41 -13.32 3.67 -4.13
C TYR A 41 -12.52 4.96 -3.89
N PRO A 42 -12.70 6.01 -4.72
CA PRO A 42 -11.82 7.19 -4.74
C PRO A 42 -12.05 8.15 -3.56
N SER A 43 -12.79 7.73 -2.54
CA SER A 43 -13.18 8.58 -1.42
C SER A 43 -12.04 8.66 -0.41
N TYR A 44 -11.23 9.72 -0.54
CA TYR A 44 -10.45 10.26 0.59
C TYR A 44 -11.37 10.87 1.66
N SER A 45 -12.63 11.16 1.32
CA SER A 45 -13.64 11.75 2.21
C SER A 45 -14.24 10.80 3.26
N SER A 46 -13.77 9.56 3.36
CA SER A 46 -14.13 8.70 4.49
C SER A 46 -13.54 9.26 5.79
N GLY A 47 -14.06 8.82 6.94
CA GLY A 47 -13.57 9.25 8.26
C GLY A 47 -12.06 9.14 8.45
N ALA A 48 -11.37 8.31 7.66
CA ALA A 48 -9.92 8.11 7.71
C ALA A 48 -9.10 9.38 7.40
N PHE A 49 -9.48 10.20 6.40
CA PHE A 49 -8.75 11.46 6.16
C PHE A 49 -9.07 12.49 7.23
N GLY A 50 -10.28 12.46 7.78
CA GLY A 50 -10.63 13.20 9.00
C GLY A 50 -9.75 12.80 10.19
N ASP A 51 -9.49 11.50 10.37
CA ASP A 51 -8.62 10.97 11.43
C ASP A 51 -7.15 11.31 11.19
N ILE A 52 -6.67 11.23 9.93
CA ILE A 52 -5.32 11.65 9.54
C ILE A 52 -5.14 13.14 9.80
N TYR A 53 -6.07 13.98 9.33
CA TYR A 53 -6.05 15.43 9.56
C TYR A 53 -6.12 15.77 11.05
N SER A 54 -6.97 15.07 11.81
CA SER A 54 -7.08 15.24 13.26
C SER A 54 -5.79 14.84 13.96
N ALA A 55 -5.17 13.72 13.58
CA ALA A 55 -3.88 13.30 14.11
C ALA A 55 -2.76 14.29 13.76
N VAL A 56 -2.78 14.87 12.55
CA VAL A 56 -1.85 15.94 12.16
C VAL A 56 -2.08 17.19 12.99
N MET A 57 -3.33 17.60 13.19
CA MET A 57 -3.66 18.73 14.05
C MET A 57 -3.28 18.49 15.51
N ASP A 58 -3.41 17.27 16.01
CA ASP A 58 -2.93 16.89 17.34
C ASP A 58 -1.42 16.98 17.44
N ILE A 59 -0.67 16.58 16.41
CA ILE A 59 0.79 16.75 16.33
C ILE A 59 1.15 18.24 16.36
N ILE A 60 0.49 19.06 15.54
CA ILE A 60 0.71 20.50 15.46
C ILE A 60 0.42 21.17 16.81
N ASN A 61 -0.73 20.85 17.42
CA ASN A 61 -1.15 21.39 18.71
C ASN A 61 -0.27 20.90 19.87
N SER A 62 0.24 19.66 19.80
CA SER A 62 1.10 19.07 20.82
C SER A 62 2.56 19.50 20.69
N ALA A 63 3.00 20.03 19.55
CA ALA A 63 4.36 20.52 19.38
C ALA A 63 4.70 21.76 20.23
N GLY A 64 3.70 22.40 20.84
CA GLY A 64 3.90 23.38 21.91
C GLY A 64 4.24 22.76 23.28
N LYS A 65 4.10 21.43 23.42
CA LYS A 65 4.29 20.66 24.67
C LYS A 65 5.35 19.55 24.57
N MET A 66 5.58 19.01 23.37
CA MET A 66 6.62 18.02 23.03
C MET A 66 7.50 18.58 21.92
N GLU A 67 8.75 18.13 21.83
CA GLU A 67 9.65 18.64 20.79
C GLU A 67 9.31 18.02 19.42
N TYR A 68 9.29 18.85 18.38
CA TYR A 68 9.03 18.46 16.98
C TYR A 68 9.85 17.24 16.51
N TYR A 69 10.99 16.95 17.14
CA TYR A 69 11.82 15.79 16.81
C TYR A 69 11.11 14.45 16.98
N ASP A 70 10.05 14.38 17.79
CA ASP A 70 9.34 13.14 18.05
C ASP A 70 8.39 12.74 16.91
N TYR A 71 7.92 13.72 16.15
CA TYR A 71 6.95 13.50 15.08
C TYR A 71 7.59 13.66 13.71
N PHE A 72 8.56 14.56 13.56
CA PHE A 72 9.19 14.84 12.29
C PHE A 72 10.53 14.13 12.11
N VAL A 73 10.83 13.79 10.86
CA VAL A 73 12.15 13.33 10.40
C VAL A 73 13.19 14.37 10.80
N GLN A 74 14.36 13.89 11.21
CA GLN A 74 15.45 14.78 11.58
C GLN A 74 16.07 15.39 10.31
N PRO A 75 16.16 16.72 10.19
CA PRO A 75 16.84 17.33 9.05
C PRO A 75 18.34 17.01 9.06
N SER A 76 18.93 16.88 7.88
CA SER A 76 20.38 16.79 7.74
C SER A 76 21.06 18.10 8.12
N LYS A 77 22.37 18.07 8.39
CA LYS A 77 23.15 19.28 8.70
C LYS A 77 23.16 20.25 7.53
N GLU A 78 23.23 19.73 6.31
CA GLU A 78 23.17 20.49 5.07
C GLU A 78 21.83 21.23 5.00
N LYS A 79 20.72 20.53 5.30
CA LYS A 79 19.40 21.14 5.27
C LYS A 79 19.23 22.25 6.31
N LEU A 80 19.77 22.06 7.51
CA LEU A 80 19.76 23.08 8.56
C LEU A 80 20.56 24.33 8.14
N LYS A 81 21.70 24.17 7.46
CA LYS A 81 22.48 25.30 6.94
C LYS A 81 21.76 26.07 5.82
N GLU A 82 21.05 25.36 4.93
CA GLU A 82 20.21 25.99 3.90
C GLU A 82 19.11 26.85 4.53
N VAL A 83 18.34 26.26 5.45
CA VAL A 83 17.26 26.94 6.15
C VAL A 83 17.79 28.15 6.93
N TRP A 84 18.89 27.97 7.67
CA TRP A 84 19.55 29.07 8.38
C TRP A 84 19.90 30.24 7.45
N SER A 85 20.50 29.94 6.30
CA SER A 85 20.93 30.94 5.33
C SER A 85 19.73 31.70 4.75
N ARG A 86 18.62 31.01 4.49
CA ARG A 86 17.37 31.62 4.00
C ARG A 86 16.79 32.61 5.02
N TYR A 87 16.63 32.20 6.27
CA TYR A 87 16.03 33.03 7.32
C TYR A 87 16.94 34.20 7.75
N ASN A 88 18.26 34.05 7.63
CA ASN A 88 19.22 35.06 8.08
C ASN A 88 19.98 35.73 6.93
N HIS A 89 19.48 35.69 5.69
CA HIS A 89 20.16 36.24 4.52
C HIS A 89 20.56 37.71 4.66
N ASN A 90 19.80 38.49 5.45
CA ASN A 90 20.08 39.90 5.73
C ASN A 90 20.98 40.15 6.96
N GLN A 91 21.37 39.09 7.69
CA GLN A 91 22.14 39.17 8.93
C GLN A 91 23.53 38.56 8.75
N LYS A 92 24.37 39.20 7.91
CA LYS A 92 25.69 38.71 7.46
C LYS A 92 26.66 38.26 8.57
N ASN A 93 26.48 38.73 9.81
CA ASN A 93 27.38 38.44 10.93
C ASN A 93 26.76 37.54 12.01
N LYS A 94 25.55 37.01 11.80
CA LYS A 94 24.91 36.16 12.81
C LYS A 94 25.55 34.77 12.78
N PRO A 95 26.12 34.29 13.90
CA PRO A 95 26.72 32.96 13.95
C PRO A 95 25.64 31.88 13.80
N TYR A 96 25.98 30.79 13.12
CA TYR A 96 25.08 29.66 12.93
C TYR A 96 24.62 29.08 14.28
N ASP A 97 23.31 29.02 14.47
CA ASP A 97 22.67 28.38 15.62
C ASP A 97 21.85 27.18 15.11
N GLU A 98 22.32 25.98 15.42
CA GLU A 98 21.68 24.74 14.97
C GLU A 98 20.28 24.55 15.57
N LYS A 99 20.10 24.93 16.84
CA LYS A 99 18.80 24.79 17.52
C LYS A 99 17.77 25.70 16.87
N LEU A 100 18.16 26.94 16.59
CA LEU A 100 17.28 27.90 15.92
C LEU A 100 17.04 27.53 14.45
N ALA A 101 18.06 27.06 13.72
CA ALA A 101 17.90 26.54 12.36
C ALA A 101 16.91 25.37 12.28
N ARG A 102 16.93 24.51 13.31
CA ARG A 102 16.01 23.38 13.43
C ARG A 102 14.58 23.83 13.70
N ASN A 103 14.39 24.86 14.51
CA ASN A 103 13.07 25.46 14.70
C ASN A 103 12.52 26.02 13.38
N PHE A 104 13.33 26.79 12.65
CA PHE A 104 12.94 27.30 11.32
C PHE A 104 12.58 26.16 10.36
N TYR A 105 13.32 25.04 10.37
CA TYR A 105 12.99 23.89 9.53
C TYR A 105 11.62 23.31 9.84
N TYR A 106 11.25 23.19 11.12
CA TYR A 106 9.94 22.68 11.50
C TYR A 106 8.82 23.69 11.24
N GLU A 107 9.08 24.99 11.41
CA GLU A 107 8.16 26.06 10.98
C GLU A 107 7.89 25.99 9.47
N ASP A 108 8.94 25.81 8.66
CA ASP A 108 8.79 25.61 7.22
C ASP A 108 7.94 24.39 6.91
N CYS A 109 8.21 23.25 7.56
CA CYS A 109 7.40 22.03 7.40
C CYS A 109 5.92 22.32 7.71
N LEU A 110 5.62 22.98 8.84
CA LEU A 110 4.26 23.35 9.19
C LEU A 110 3.61 24.31 8.19
N SER A 111 4.37 25.22 7.58
CA SER A 111 3.81 26.11 6.56
C SER A 111 3.51 25.39 5.25
N GLU A 112 4.31 24.35 4.92
CA GLU A 112 4.12 23.50 3.75
C GLU A 112 2.89 22.58 3.87
N VAL A 113 2.38 22.32 5.09
CA VAL A 113 1.26 21.41 5.33
C VAL A 113 -0.08 21.90 4.76
N LEU A 114 -0.18 23.19 4.45
CA LEU A 114 -1.39 23.83 3.95
C LEU A 114 -1.49 23.70 2.42
N THR A 115 -1.49 22.46 1.92
CA THR A 115 -1.78 22.18 0.50
C THR A 115 -3.27 21.97 0.29
N ASP A 116 -3.79 22.44 -0.85
CA ASP A 116 -5.18 22.19 -1.26
C ASP A 116 -5.36 20.79 -1.91
N ASP A 117 -4.26 20.08 -2.14
CA ASP A 117 -4.23 18.74 -2.76
C ASP A 117 -3.89 17.66 -1.73
N ASP A 118 -4.76 16.65 -1.62
CA ASP A 118 -4.68 15.56 -0.64
C ASP A 118 -3.49 14.62 -0.91
N HIS A 119 -3.14 14.40 -2.17
CA HIS A 119 -2.01 13.54 -2.54
C HIS A 119 -0.68 14.20 -2.18
N ASP A 120 -0.52 15.48 -2.52
CA ASP A 120 0.64 16.28 -2.12
C ASP A 120 0.78 16.35 -0.59
N PHE A 121 -0.34 16.48 0.13
CA PHE A 121 -0.37 16.46 1.60
C PHE A 121 0.12 15.12 2.18
N LEU A 122 -0.39 13.99 1.67
CA LEU A 122 0.02 12.65 2.11
C LEU A 122 1.48 12.35 1.79
N GLN A 123 1.93 12.78 0.61
CA GLN A 123 3.32 12.67 0.19
C GLN A 123 4.24 13.54 1.05
N TRP A 124 3.80 14.74 1.42
CA TRP A 124 4.51 15.60 2.38
C TRP A 124 4.58 14.93 3.76
N LEU A 125 3.47 14.36 4.26
CA LEU A 125 3.42 13.68 5.55
C LEU A 125 4.43 12.55 5.63
N THR A 126 4.43 11.63 4.68
CA THR A 126 5.37 10.49 4.69
C THR A 126 6.83 10.94 4.65
N ASN A 127 7.12 12.05 3.93
CA ASN A 127 8.49 12.56 3.78
C ASN A 127 8.99 13.33 5.00
N LYS A 128 8.10 14.07 5.68
CA LYS A 128 8.47 14.94 6.80
C LYS A 128 8.22 14.29 8.15
N ASN A 129 7.34 13.31 8.23
CA ASN A 129 6.85 12.73 9.47
C ASN A 129 7.36 11.28 9.69
N LYS A 130 7.46 10.85 10.95
CA LYS A 130 7.92 9.51 11.36
C LYS A 130 6.81 8.54 11.71
N VAL A 131 5.59 9.03 11.90
CA VAL A 131 4.40 8.29 12.37
C VAL A 131 3.36 8.10 11.27
N PHE A 132 3.66 8.54 10.04
CA PHE A 132 2.87 8.24 8.86
C PHE A 132 3.67 7.43 7.85
N THR A 133 2.98 6.62 7.06
CA THR A 133 3.53 5.97 5.87
C THR A 133 2.47 6.03 4.79
N TYR A 134 2.89 6.55 3.64
CA TYR A 134 2.07 6.68 2.44
C TYR A 134 2.77 5.96 1.30
N ILE A 135 2.02 5.12 0.59
CA ILE A 135 2.51 4.32 -0.52
C ILE A 135 1.43 4.32 -1.60
N THR A 136 1.86 4.54 -2.84
CA THR A 136 1.03 4.35 -4.03
C THR A 136 1.58 3.15 -4.79
N VAL A 137 0.72 2.19 -5.12
CA VAL A 137 1.00 1.15 -6.12
C VAL A 137 0.13 1.39 -7.35
N THR A 138 0.68 1.13 -8.54
CA THR A 138 0.01 1.46 -9.81
C THR A 138 0.18 0.35 -10.84
N ASP A 139 -0.86 0.09 -11.63
CA ASP A 139 -0.77 -0.68 -12.86
C ASP A 139 -1.55 0.01 -13.99
N GLY A 140 -0.83 0.51 -14.99
CA GLY A 140 -1.43 1.30 -16.07
C GLY A 140 -2.13 2.57 -15.56
N TRP A 141 -3.47 2.58 -15.60
CA TRP A 141 -4.31 3.68 -15.10
C TRP A 141 -4.86 3.42 -13.70
N ASP A 142 -4.68 2.21 -13.19
CA ASP A 142 -5.17 1.78 -11.89
C ASP A 142 -4.17 2.09 -10.79
N PHE A 143 -4.70 2.52 -9.63
CA PHE A 143 -3.90 2.82 -8.45
C PHE A 143 -4.55 2.31 -7.18
N VAL A 144 -3.70 1.99 -6.21
CA VAL A 144 -4.07 1.77 -4.82
C VAL A 144 -3.12 2.56 -3.92
N ASP A 145 -3.71 3.48 -3.17
CA ASP A 145 -3.04 4.29 -2.16
C ASP A 145 -3.24 3.66 -0.79
N LEU A 146 -2.14 3.48 -0.07
CA LEU A 146 -2.07 2.86 1.24
C LEU A 146 -1.54 3.87 2.24
N ILE A 147 -2.35 4.19 3.25
CA ILE A 147 -2.03 5.20 4.26
C ILE A 147 -2.07 4.58 5.65
N GLU A 148 -0.95 4.57 6.35
CA GLU A 148 -0.83 4.06 7.72
C GLU A 148 -0.47 5.19 8.69
N TYR A 149 -1.26 5.34 9.75
CA TYR A 149 -0.90 6.12 10.93
C TYR A 149 -0.40 5.19 12.05
N HIS A 150 0.87 5.33 12.43
CA HIS A 150 1.55 4.51 13.43
C HIS A 150 2.19 5.37 14.53
N PRO A 151 1.40 5.89 15.49
CA PRO A 151 1.91 6.77 16.56
C PRO A 151 3.00 6.12 17.43
N GLN A 152 3.03 4.78 17.52
CA GLN A 152 4.05 4.02 18.24
C GLN A 152 5.27 3.65 17.38
N ARG A 153 5.37 4.18 16.15
CA ARG A 153 6.45 3.92 15.18
C ARG A 153 6.62 2.44 14.83
N LYS A 154 5.56 1.65 14.97
CA LYS A 154 5.50 0.24 14.53
C LYS A 154 4.82 0.19 13.18
N LYS A 155 5.63 0.30 12.13
CA LYS A 155 5.15 0.23 10.74
C LYS A 155 4.66 -1.16 10.39
N ASN A 156 3.62 -1.23 9.57
CA ASN A 156 3.19 -2.48 8.96
C ASN A 156 4.27 -2.95 7.97
N LYS A 157 4.86 -4.12 8.23
CA LYS A 157 5.92 -4.68 7.37
C LYS A 157 5.42 -4.99 5.95
N LEU A 158 4.13 -5.25 5.78
CA LEU A 158 3.53 -5.55 4.48
C LEU A 158 3.63 -4.36 3.52
N LEU A 159 3.61 -3.14 4.06
CA LEU A 159 3.78 -1.92 3.27
C LEU A 159 5.19 -1.80 2.67
N ALA A 160 6.18 -2.55 3.14
CA ALA A 160 7.52 -2.50 2.56
C ALA A 160 7.69 -3.35 1.28
N ASP A 161 6.74 -4.23 0.96
CA ASP A 161 6.83 -5.18 -0.15
C ASP A 161 5.94 -4.73 -1.32
N ILE A 162 6.43 -3.74 -2.08
CA ILE A 162 5.71 -3.14 -3.21
C ILE A 162 5.36 -4.19 -4.27
N ASP A 163 6.31 -5.05 -4.64
CA ASP A 163 6.11 -6.10 -5.64
C ASP A 163 4.99 -7.08 -5.24
N TYR A 164 4.87 -7.40 -3.95
CA TYR A 164 3.77 -8.22 -3.45
C TYR A 164 2.44 -7.46 -3.49
N LEU A 165 2.42 -6.20 -3.08
CA LEU A 165 1.21 -5.37 -3.09
C LEU A 165 0.66 -5.20 -4.50
N GLU A 166 1.52 -4.94 -5.49
CA GLU A 166 1.13 -4.86 -6.91
C GLU A 166 0.43 -6.16 -7.35
N LYS A 167 1.02 -7.33 -7.03
CA LYS A 167 0.37 -8.62 -7.33
C LYS A 167 -0.92 -8.84 -6.57
N VAL A 168 -1.04 -8.35 -5.34
CA VAL A 168 -2.27 -8.51 -4.57
C VAL A 168 -3.42 -7.73 -5.19
N PHE A 169 -3.15 -6.50 -5.64
CA PHE A 169 -4.20 -5.59 -6.11
C PHE A 169 -4.46 -5.68 -7.62
N PHE A 170 -3.49 -6.08 -8.44
CA PHE A 170 -3.61 -6.00 -9.91
C PHE A 170 -3.55 -7.36 -10.62
N ASN A 171 -3.15 -8.44 -9.94
CA ASN A 171 -3.19 -9.77 -10.53
C ASN A 171 -4.49 -10.51 -10.17
N GLU A 172 -4.88 -11.44 -11.03
CA GLU A 172 -5.94 -12.39 -10.74
C GLU A 172 -5.42 -13.49 -9.79
N TRP A 173 -6.19 -13.78 -8.74
CA TRP A 173 -5.83 -14.76 -7.74
C TRP A 173 -6.58 -16.07 -7.90
N TYR A 174 -5.87 -17.15 -7.63
CA TYR A 174 -6.35 -18.50 -7.81
C TYR A 174 -5.96 -19.37 -6.63
N THR A 175 -6.85 -20.30 -6.29
CA THR A 175 -6.59 -21.36 -5.34
C THR A 175 -6.66 -22.71 -6.06
N LEU A 176 -5.56 -23.47 -5.98
CA LEU A 176 -5.47 -24.84 -6.44
C LEU A 176 -5.88 -25.78 -5.31
N VAL A 177 -6.90 -26.59 -5.56
CA VAL A 177 -7.40 -27.59 -4.62
C VAL A 177 -7.50 -28.96 -5.28
N THR A 178 -7.56 -30.00 -4.45
CA THR A 178 -7.95 -31.35 -4.89
C THR A 178 -9.42 -31.38 -5.34
N GLU A 179 -9.78 -32.35 -6.18
CA GLU A 179 -11.15 -32.50 -6.70
C GLU A 179 -12.25 -32.54 -5.62
N ASP A 180 -11.95 -33.04 -4.43
CA ASP A 180 -12.87 -33.10 -3.30
C ASP A 180 -12.94 -31.80 -2.49
N PHE A 181 -12.22 -30.74 -2.90
CA PHE A 181 -12.10 -29.44 -2.25
C PHE A 181 -11.58 -29.49 -0.81
N ARG A 182 -10.95 -30.60 -0.39
CA ARG A 182 -10.51 -30.78 1.00
C ARG A 182 -9.11 -30.26 1.26
N VAL A 183 -8.26 -30.25 0.24
CA VAL A 183 -6.85 -29.89 0.38
C VAL A 183 -6.55 -28.73 -0.53
N GLU A 184 -6.27 -27.58 0.08
CA GLU A 184 -5.58 -26.47 -0.59
C GLU A 184 -4.14 -26.88 -0.85
N LYS A 185 -3.75 -26.90 -2.12
CA LYS A 185 -2.37 -27.21 -2.53
C LYS A 185 -1.54 -25.95 -2.64
N GLU A 186 -2.11 -24.91 -3.23
CA GLU A 186 -1.42 -23.66 -3.47
C GLU A 186 -2.42 -22.52 -3.67
N LYS A 187 -2.04 -21.32 -3.22
CA LYS A 187 -2.62 -20.06 -3.64
C LYS A 187 -1.60 -19.28 -4.47
N PHE A 188 -1.99 -18.83 -5.65
CA PHE A 188 -1.10 -18.16 -6.60
C PHE A 188 -1.83 -17.05 -7.35
N SER A 189 -1.07 -16.15 -7.97
CA SER A 189 -1.61 -15.10 -8.82
C SER A 189 -1.01 -15.15 -10.22
N LEU A 190 -1.76 -14.65 -11.19
CA LEU A 190 -1.39 -14.53 -12.60
C LEU A 190 -1.72 -13.12 -13.09
N ASN A 191 -0.99 -12.63 -14.09
CA ASN A 191 -1.25 -11.27 -14.58
C ASN A 191 -2.63 -11.15 -15.24
N ASN A 192 -3.16 -12.26 -15.76
CA ASN A 192 -4.50 -12.37 -16.34
C ASN A 192 -4.89 -13.84 -16.55
N GLU A 193 -6.17 -14.09 -16.82
CA GLU A 193 -6.74 -15.43 -16.94
C GLU A 193 -6.09 -16.25 -18.08
N SER A 194 -5.65 -15.58 -19.15
CA SER A 194 -5.10 -16.27 -20.32
C SER A 194 -3.82 -17.05 -20.03
N GLU A 195 -3.11 -16.69 -18.95
CA GLU A 195 -1.89 -17.39 -18.50
C GLU A 195 -2.20 -18.71 -17.77
N LEU A 196 -3.44 -18.94 -17.32
CA LEU A 196 -3.76 -20.05 -16.42
C LEU A 196 -3.48 -21.42 -17.04
N THR A 197 -3.90 -21.64 -18.28
CA THR A 197 -3.67 -22.93 -18.96
C THR A 197 -2.19 -23.23 -19.11
N GLN A 198 -1.38 -22.21 -19.45
CA GLN A 198 0.06 -22.38 -19.60
C GLN A 198 0.77 -22.58 -18.25
N TYR A 199 0.32 -21.89 -17.21
CA TYR A 199 0.81 -22.08 -15.84
C TYR A 199 0.58 -23.52 -15.36
N MET A 200 -0.65 -24.02 -15.51
CA MET A 200 -1.02 -25.38 -15.11
C MET A 200 -0.24 -26.44 -15.90
N LEU A 201 -0.04 -26.22 -17.19
CA LEU A 201 0.76 -27.11 -18.02
C LEU A 201 2.23 -27.14 -17.58
N ASN A 202 2.84 -25.98 -17.37
CA ASN A 202 4.28 -25.89 -17.07
C ASN A 202 4.63 -26.37 -15.66
N LYS A 203 3.80 -26.03 -14.67
CA LYS A 203 4.09 -26.32 -13.27
C LYS A 203 3.60 -27.68 -12.84
N TYR A 204 2.40 -28.07 -13.30
CA TYR A 204 1.71 -29.28 -12.86
C TYR A 204 1.60 -30.35 -13.95
N HIS A 205 2.14 -30.13 -15.15
CA HIS A 205 1.96 -31.02 -16.30
C HIS A 205 0.47 -31.34 -16.55
N ALA A 206 -0.38 -30.35 -16.26
CA ALA A 206 -1.82 -30.52 -16.21
C ALA A 206 -2.50 -29.86 -17.41
N VAL A 207 -3.41 -30.59 -18.04
CA VAL A 207 -4.17 -30.13 -19.21
C VAL A 207 -5.60 -29.88 -18.80
N GLU A 208 -6.19 -28.79 -19.28
CA GLU A 208 -7.56 -28.44 -18.98
C GLU A 208 -8.54 -29.49 -19.50
N ILE A 209 -9.52 -29.83 -18.68
CA ILE A 209 -10.63 -30.71 -19.03
C ILE A 209 -11.78 -29.79 -19.47
N PRO A 210 -12.24 -29.89 -20.74
CA PRO A 210 -13.39 -29.11 -21.19
C PRO A 210 -14.60 -29.40 -20.30
N GLU A 211 -15.39 -28.36 -20.00
CA GLU A 211 -16.72 -28.59 -19.43
C GLU A 211 -17.54 -29.39 -20.44
N ILE A 212 -17.79 -30.66 -20.11
CA ILE A 212 -18.72 -31.48 -20.89
C ILE A 212 -20.12 -31.00 -20.52
N ASP A 213 -20.75 -30.26 -21.42
CA ASP A 213 -22.16 -29.92 -21.32
C ASP A 213 -22.99 -31.20 -21.50
N ILE A 214 -23.33 -31.84 -20.38
CA ILE A 214 -24.02 -33.15 -20.34
C ILE A 214 -25.40 -33.06 -21.03
N LYS A 215 -25.91 -31.85 -21.31
CA LYS A 215 -27.14 -31.65 -22.10
C LYS A 215 -27.00 -32.00 -23.59
N LYS A 216 -25.80 -32.09 -24.14
CA LYS A 216 -25.57 -32.40 -25.58
C LYS A 216 -25.19 -33.86 -25.88
N VAL A 217 -25.04 -34.70 -24.86
CA VAL A 217 -24.62 -36.12 -25.04
C VAL A 217 -25.83 -37.05 -25.18
N GLY A 218 -27.06 -36.50 -25.20
CA GLY A 218 -28.32 -37.25 -25.26
C GLY A 218 -29.23 -36.92 -26.44
N GLU A 219 -28.75 -36.21 -27.47
CA GLU A 219 -29.48 -36.03 -28.75
C GLU A 219 -28.88 -36.90 -29.86
#